data_AF-A0A523J7J3-F1
#
_entry.id   AF-A0A523J7J3-F1
#
_cell.length_a   1.000
_cell.length_b   1.000
_cell.length_c   1.000
_cell.angle_alpha   90.00
_cell.angle_beta   90.00
_cell.angle_gamma   90.00
#
_symmetry.space_group_name_H-M   'P 1'
#
loop_
_entity.id
_entity.type
_entity.pdbx_description
1 polymer ?
#
loop_
_entity_poly.entity_id
_entity_poly.type
_entity_poly.pdbx_seq_one_letter_code
_entity_poly.pdbx_strand_id
1 'polypeptide(L)' 'MKFYIELTIIILTGDDDEQLAIQSLKLGAQDYLIKSQTDSNKLLLKSILFSIERKKMEEQLKSALRQKDILLK' A
#
# COMPACT_ATOMS: atom_id res chain seq x y z
N MET A 1 23.68 2.28 3.10
CA MET A 1 22.44 2.89 2.57
C MET A 1 21.29 1.99 2.98
N LYS A 2 20.41 2.45 3.88
CA LYS A 2 19.32 1.61 4.45
C LYS A 2 18.33 1.24 3.34
N PHE A 3 18.19 -0.05 3.06
CA PHE A 3 17.07 -0.58 2.29
C PHE A 3 15.82 -0.48 3.17
N TYR A 4 15.04 0.57 2.99
CA TYR A 4 13.64 0.49 3.37
C TYR A 4 12.98 -0.35 2.28
N ILE A 5 12.52 -1.54 2.64
CA ILE A 5 11.41 -2.20 1.93
C ILE A 5 10.41 -1.07 1.66
N GLU A 6 10.09 -0.77 0.39
CA GLU A 6 9.27 0.40 0.04
C GLU A 6 8.02 0.41 0.95
N LEU A 7 8.00 1.37 1.89
CA LEU A 7 7.23 1.28 3.11
C LEU A 7 5.73 1.42 2.80
N THR A 8 4.95 0.39 3.14
CA THR A 8 3.50 0.44 3.01
C THR A 8 2.89 1.19 4.19
N ILE A 9 2.05 2.18 3.91
CA ILE A 9 1.34 2.96 4.93
C ILE A 9 -0.16 2.67 4.81
N ILE A 10 -0.76 2.17 5.89
CA ILE A 10 -2.22 2.02 6.03
C ILE A 10 -2.65 2.99 7.11
N ILE A 11 -3.63 3.83 6.81
CA ILE A 11 -4.18 4.80 7.76
C ILE A 11 -5.40 4.17 8.44
N LEU A 12 -5.44 4.25 9.77
CA LEU A 12 -6.56 3.78 10.58
C LEU A 12 -7.03 4.92 11.48
N THR A 13 -8.24 5.42 11.26
CA THR A 13 -8.78 6.59 11.98
C THR A 13 -10.26 6.42 12.31
N GLY A 14 -10.74 7.10 13.35
CA GLY A 14 -12.17 7.13 13.67
C GLY A 14 -12.93 8.20 12.88
N ASP A 15 -12.21 9.00 12.10
CA ASP A 15 -12.78 10.00 11.21
C ASP A 15 -13.41 9.33 9.98
N ASP A 16 -14.59 9.79 9.62
CA ASP A 16 -15.43 9.31 8.52
C ASP A 16 -15.18 10.11 7.23
N ASP A 17 -14.42 11.21 7.32
CA ASP A 17 -14.21 12.14 6.20
C ASP A 17 -13.60 11.48 4.95
N GLU A 18 -14.46 11.28 3.95
CA GLU A 18 -14.12 10.72 2.64
C GLU A 18 -13.08 11.58 1.90
N GLN A 19 -13.11 12.91 2.04
CA GLN A 19 -12.13 13.78 1.40
C GLN A 19 -10.74 13.55 1.98
N LEU A 20 -10.64 13.37 3.30
CA LEU A 20 -9.38 13.04 3.97
C LEU A 20 -8.87 11.65 3.53
N ALA A 21 -9.77 10.68 3.39
CA ALA A 21 -9.43 9.35 2.86
C ALA A 21 -8.86 9.44 1.43
N ILE A 22 -9.52 10.18 0.53
CA ILE A 22 -9.04 10.36 -0.85
C ILE A 22 -7.68 11.07 -0.88
N GLN A 23 -7.51 12.13 -0.08
CA GLN A 23 -6.24 12.88 -0.04
C GLN A 23 -5.08 12.00 0.44
N SER A 24 -5.31 11.20 1.48
CA SER A 24 -4.28 10.31 2.00
C SER A 24 -3.87 9.23 1.00
N LEU A 25 -4.83 8.65 0.27
CA LEU A 25 -4.52 7.72 -0.83
C LEU A 25 -3.68 8.41 -1.93
N LYS A 26 -4.02 9.64 -2.31
CA LYS A 26 -3.25 10.43 -3.29
C LYS A 26 -1.83 10.75 -2.84
N LEU A 27 -1.60 10.87 -1.53
CA LEU A 27 -0.28 11.09 -0.95
C LEU A 27 0.55 9.81 -0.82
N GLY A 28 0.02 8.66 -1.23
CA GLY A 28 0.74 7.38 -1.25
C GLY A 28 0.40 6.45 -0.09
N ALA A 29 -0.63 6.75 0.71
CA ALA A 29 -1.20 5.72 1.57
C ALA A 29 -1.78 4.60 0.71
N GLN A 30 -1.54 3.36 1.11
CA GLN A 30 -1.99 2.18 0.39
C GLN A 30 -3.45 1.86 0.69
N ASP A 31 -3.92 2.26 1.87
CA ASP A 31 -5.28 2.03 2.34
C ASP A 31 -5.68 3.01 3.44
N TYR A 32 -6.98 3.22 3.61
CA TYR A 32 -7.58 4.05 4.65
C TYR A 32 -8.76 3.30 5.26
N LEU A 33 -8.71 3.11 6.57
CA LEU A 33 -9.68 2.31 7.32
C LEU A 33 -10.33 3.14 8.41
N ILE A 34 -11.67 3.03 8.52
CA ILE A 34 -12.45 3.68 9.57
C ILE A 34 -12.54 2.72 10.77
N LYS A 35 -12.07 3.16 11.94
CA LYS A 35 -11.97 2.37 13.18
C LYS A 35 -13.29 1.72 13.58
N SER A 36 -14.39 2.46 13.51
CA SER A 36 -15.74 1.98 13.82
C SER A 36 -16.24 0.89 12.85
N GLN A 37 -15.70 0.83 11.63
CA GLN A 37 -16.03 -0.20 10.64
C GLN A 37 -15.03 -1.36 10.67
N THR A 38 -13.86 -1.19 11.30
CA THR A 38 -12.84 -2.22 11.45
C THR A 38 -13.09 -3.22 12.58
N ASP A 39 -14.19 -3.11 13.33
CA ASP A 39 -14.56 -4.09 14.37
C ASP A 39 -14.64 -5.53 13.84
N SER A 40 -14.80 -5.68 12.52
CA SER A 40 -14.42 -6.91 11.84
C SER A 40 -12.89 -7.01 11.71
N ASN A 41 -12.20 -7.62 12.69
CA ASN A 41 -10.75 -7.95 12.68
C ASN A 41 -10.20 -8.45 11.32
N LYS A 42 -11.06 -9.02 10.48
CA LYS A 42 -10.78 -9.47 9.12
C LYS A 42 -10.41 -8.35 8.13
N LEU A 43 -10.95 -7.13 8.29
CA LEU A 43 -10.75 -6.04 7.34
C LEU A 43 -9.33 -5.47 7.42
N LEU A 44 -8.88 -5.15 8.64
CA LEU A 44 -7.50 -4.70 8.89
C LEU A 44 -6.48 -5.78 8.48
N LEU A 45 -6.74 -7.05 8.84
CA LEU A 45 -5.87 -8.16 8.43
C LEU A 45 -5.76 -8.28 6.91
N LYS A 46 -6.89 -8.22 6.18
CA LYS A 46 -6.89 -8.24 4.72
C LYS A 46 -6.13 -7.06 4.13
N SER A 47 -6.35 -5.85 4.67
CA SER A 47 -5.66 -4.64 4.22
C SER A 47 -4.14 -4.78 4.33
N ILE A 48 -3.65 -5.28 5.48
CA ILE A 48 -2.22 -5.54 5.70
C ILE A 48 -1.70 -6.59 4.70
N LEU A 49 -2.33 -7.76 4.62
CA LEU A 49 -1.88 -8.86 3.76
C LEU A 49 -1.86 -8.47 2.28
N PHE A 50 -2.93 -7.84 1.79
CA PHE A 50 -3.01 -7.40 0.40
C PHE A 50 -2.04 -6.29 0.08
N SER A 51 -1.73 -5.42 1.03
CA SER A 51 -0.75 -4.37 0.80
C SER A 51 0.67 -4.93 0.70
N ILE A 52 1.01 -5.94 1.50
CA ILE A 52 2.29 -6.66 1.38
C ILE A 52 2.38 -7.37 0.01
N GLU A 53 1.34 -8.11 -0.39
CA GLU A 53 1.37 -8.86 -1.64
C GLU A 53 1.40 -7.95 -2.87
N ARG A 54 0.62 -6.86 -2.88
CA ARG A 54 0.69 -5.84 -3.94
C ARG A 54 2.10 -5.27 -4.07
N LYS A 55 2.75 -5.00 -2.93
CA LYS A 55 4.10 -4.45 -2.92
C LYS A 55 5.12 -5.39 -3.55
N LYS A 56 5.06 -6.68 -3.24
CA LYS A 56 5.90 -7.69 -3.88
C LYS A 56 5.70 -7.73 -5.39
N MET A 57 4.45 -7.66 -5.86
CA MET A 57 4.15 -7.64 -7.29
C MET A 57 4.72 -6.41 -7.99
N GLU A 58 4.61 -5.22 -7.39
CA GLU A 58 5.22 -3.99 -7.91
C GLU A 58 6.74 -4.10 -8.03
N GLU A 59 7.41 -4.65 -7.02
CA GLU A 59 8.87 -4.82 -7.00
C GLU A 59 9.34 -5.83 -8.06
N GLN A 60 8.59 -6.92 -8.23
CA GLN A 60 8.84 -7.90 -9.30
C GLN A 60 8.72 -7.27 -10.68
N LEU A 61 7.64 -6.50 -10.90
CA LEU A 61 7.44 -5.80 -12.17
C LEU A 61 8.54 -4.77 -12.43
N LYS A 62 8.89 -3.93 -11.45
CA LYS A 62 10.01 -2.97 -11.56
C LYS A 62 11.32 -3.69 -11.91
N SER A 63 11.57 -4.85 -11.31
CA SER A 63 12.80 -5.61 -11.56
C SER A 63 12.83 -6.21 -12.97
N ALA A 64 11.69 -6.76 -13.43
CA ALA A 64 11.56 -7.27 -14.79
C ALA A 64 11.73 -6.18 -15.86
N LEU A 65 11.14 -5.00 -15.64
CA LEU A 65 11.31 -3.85 -16.54
C LEU A 65 12.77 -3.38 -16.62
N ARG A 66 13.45 -3.28 -15.46
CA ARG A 66 14.89 -2.95 -15.43
C ARG A 66 15.74 -3.97 -16.21
N GLN A 67 15.46 -5.26 -16.07
CA GLN A 67 16.19 -6.30 -16.81
C GLN A 67 15.97 -6.17 -18.32
N LYS A 68 14.74 -5.89 -18.76
CA LYS A 68 14.43 -5.66 -20.17
C LYS A 68 15.19 -4.46 -20.73
N ASP A 69 15.25 -3.34 -20.00
CA ASP A 69 15.94 -2.13 -20.47
C ASP A 69 17.46 -2.33 -20.59
N ILE A 70 18.04 -3.24 -19.79
CA ILE A 70 19.46 -3.63 -19.90
C ILE A 70 19.69 -4.50 -21.14
N LEU A 71 18.77 -5.41 -21.46
CA LEU A 71 18.89 -6.33 -22.60
C LEU A 71 18.65 -5.65 -23.97
N LEU A 72 17.95 -4.52 -23.99
CA LEU A 72 17.66 -3.74 -25.20
C LEU A 72 18.65 -2.59 -25.46
N LYS A 73 19.69 -2.46 -24.62
CA LYS A 73 20.82 -1.54 -24.81
C LYS A 73 22.05 -2.32 -25.23
#